data_AF-A0A1F2X7B3-F1
#
_entry.id   AF-A0A1F2X7B3-F1
#
_cell.length_a   1.000
_cell.length_b   1.000
_cell.length_c   1.000
_cell.angle_alpha   90.00
_cell.angle_beta   90.00
_cell.angle_gamma   90.00
#
_symmetry.space_group_name_H-M   'P 1'
#
loop_
_entity.id
_entity.type
_entity.pdbx_description
1 polymer ?
#
loop_
_entity_poly.entity_id
_entity_poly.type
_entity_poly.pdbx_seq_one_letter_code
_entity_poly.pdbx_strand_id
1 'polypeptide(L)'
;MPTFALGEKVVVSGRAGWPDPPGYRFAGAKGTVARWVSYDVMLRDFSAFVYVRVEEAPEAAAAYVGNSFFFRAEDLSKLAPGSWAASAPGGVQ
;
A
#
# COMPACT_ATOMS: atom_id res chain seq x y z
N MET A 1 -17.18 -1.51 4.31
CA MET A 1 -15.78 -1.17 3.96
C MET A 1 -14.96 -2.45 3.97
N PRO A 2 -14.04 -2.66 3.03
CA PRO A 2 -13.14 -3.81 3.11
C PRO A 2 -12.23 -3.65 4.33
N THR A 3 -12.39 -4.55 5.29
CA THR A 3 -11.48 -4.67 6.43
C THR A 3 -10.23 -5.41 5.95
N PHE A 4 -9.07 -4.78 6.10
CA PHE A 4 -7.78 -5.37 5.81
C PHE A 4 -7.18 -5.97 7.08
N ALA A 5 -6.62 -7.17 6.98
CA ALA A 5 -5.92 -7.82 8.08
C ALA A 5 -4.42 -7.47 8.07
N LEU A 6 -3.78 -7.53 9.24
CA LEU A 6 -2.32 -7.42 9.32
C LEU A 6 -1.66 -8.54 8.49
N GLY A 7 -0.64 -8.19 7.72
CA GLY A 7 0.04 -9.11 6.80
C GLY A 7 -0.65 -9.29 5.45
N GLU A 8 -1.82 -8.70 5.24
CA GLU A 8 -2.54 -8.80 3.97
C GLU A 8 -1.83 -8.05 2.84
N LYS A 9 -1.74 -8.67 1.66
CA LYS A 9 -1.15 -8.07 0.46
C LYS A 9 -2.19 -7.21 -0.25
N VAL A 10 -1.81 -5.99 -0.59
CA VAL A 10 -2.69 -5.00 -1.21
C VAL A 10 -2.03 -4.33 -2.40
N VAL A 11 -2.85 -3.84 -3.31
CA VAL A 11 -2.47 -2.92 -4.39
C VAL A 11 -3.23 -1.62 -4.22
N VAL A 12 -2.55 -0.51 -4.52
CA VAL A 12 -3.11 0.84 -4.49
C VAL A 12 -3.78 1.11 -5.83
N SER A 13 -5.10 1.27 -5.84
CA SER A 13 -5.91 1.36 -7.06
C SER A 13 -5.87 2.74 -7.74
N GLY A 14 -5.31 3.74 -7.07
CA GLY A 14 -5.40 5.14 -7.47
C GLY A 14 -6.57 5.85 -6.77
N ARG A 15 -6.60 7.19 -6.87
CA ARG A 15 -7.60 8.02 -6.20
C ARG A 15 -8.41 8.82 -7.21
N ALA A 16 -9.73 8.64 -7.18
CA ALA A 16 -10.65 9.40 -8.01
C ALA A 16 -10.53 10.91 -7.71
N GLY A 17 -10.48 11.73 -8.77
CA GLY A 17 -10.39 13.19 -8.66
C GLY A 17 -9.02 13.75 -8.27
N TRP A 18 -7.96 12.92 -8.26
CA TRP A 18 -6.60 13.41 -8.10
C TRP A 18 -6.12 14.10 -9.40
N PRO A 19 -5.41 15.24 -9.32
CA PRO A 19 -4.97 15.96 -10.51
C PRO A 19 -3.91 15.20 -11.33
N ASP A 20 -4.08 15.20 -12.65
CA ASP A 20 -3.08 14.82 -13.64
C ASP A 20 -2.43 16.09 -14.23
N PRO A 21 -1.11 16.17 -14.51
CA PRO A 21 0.03 15.37 -14.05
C PRO A 21 0.75 15.97 -12.81
N PRO A 22 1.52 15.18 -12.03
CA PRO A 22 2.02 13.83 -12.34
C PRO A 22 1.06 12.69 -11.95
N GLY A 23 -0.19 12.98 -11.59
CA GLY A 23 -1.14 11.97 -11.12
C GLY A 23 -0.86 11.51 -9.69
N TYR A 24 -1.62 10.51 -9.23
CA TYR A 24 -1.39 9.89 -7.92
C TYR A 24 -0.22 8.92 -7.99
N ARG A 25 0.95 9.35 -7.50
CA ARG A 25 2.24 8.65 -7.68
C ARG A 25 2.29 7.19 -7.19
N PHE A 26 1.44 6.83 -6.22
CA PHE A 26 1.35 5.47 -5.69
C PHE A 26 0.35 4.58 -6.42
N ALA A 27 -0.38 5.07 -7.43
CA ALA A 27 -1.29 4.23 -8.20
C ALA A 27 -0.54 3.04 -8.84
N GLY A 28 -0.97 1.82 -8.53
CA GLY A 28 -0.30 0.58 -8.94
C GLY A 28 0.80 0.11 -7.98
N ALA A 29 1.14 0.88 -6.94
CA ALA A 29 2.05 0.42 -5.90
C ALA A 29 1.42 -0.74 -5.13
N LYS A 30 2.26 -1.68 -4.70
CA LYS A 30 1.83 -2.86 -3.98
C LYS A 30 2.59 -2.97 -2.67
N GLY A 31 1.94 -3.54 -1.65
CA GLY A 31 2.54 -3.64 -0.33
C GLY A 31 1.81 -4.58 0.61
N THR A 32 2.26 -4.56 1.86
CA THR A 32 1.73 -5.38 2.95
C THR A 32 1.15 -4.51 4.03
N VAL A 33 -0.05 -4.84 4.49
CA VAL A 33 -0.69 -4.16 5.63
C VAL A 33 0.14 -4.42 6.88
N ALA A 34 0.60 -3.34 7.50
CA ALA A 34 1.47 -3.32 8.65
C ALA A 34 0.77 -2.67 9.85
N ARG A 35 1.31 -2.92 11.05
CA ARG A 35 0.84 -2.25 12.27
C ARG A 35 1.58 -0.91 12.40
N TRP A 36 0.83 0.19 12.53
CA TRP A 36 1.44 1.51 12.77
C TRP A 36 1.90 1.68 14.22
N VAL A 37 1.00 1.49 15.18
CA VAL A 37 1.27 1.59 16.62
C VAL A 37 0.49 0.53 17.40
N SER A 38 0.91 0.26 18.63
CA SER A 38 0.31 -0.75 19.50
C SER A 38 -0.98 -0.31 20.22
N TYR A 39 -1.35 0.98 20.12
CA TYR A 39 -2.45 1.57 20.89
C TYR A 39 -3.70 1.77 20.04
N ASP A 40 -4.62 0.81 20.08
CA ASP A 40 -5.84 0.79 19.25
C ASP A 40 -6.77 2.00 19.49
N VAL A 41 -6.78 2.56 20.70
CA VAL A 41 -7.60 3.75 21.04
C VAL A 41 -7.22 4.98 20.23
N MET A 42 -5.92 5.15 19.94
CA MET A 42 -5.41 6.29 19.15
C MET A 42 -5.73 6.12 17.67
N LEU A 43 -6.04 4.90 17.22
CA LEU A 43 -6.31 4.56 15.82
C LEU A 43 -7.79 4.57 15.47
N ARG A 44 -8.67 4.66 16.47
CA ARG A 44 -10.13 4.58 16.26
C ARG A 44 -10.65 5.60 15.26
N ASP A 45 -10.18 6.84 15.39
CA ASP A 45 -10.56 7.96 14.52
C ASP A 45 -9.89 7.89 13.14
N PHE A 46 -8.85 7.06 12.99
CA PHE A 46 -8.12 6.82 11.75
C PHE A 46 -8.48 5.49 11.10
N SER A 47 -9.58 4.85 11.52
CA SER A 47 -10.03 3.55 10.99
C SER A 47 -10.30 3.52 9.47
N ALA A 48 -10.47 4.69 8.84
CA ALA A 48 -10.57 4.83 7.39
C ALA A 48 -9.21 4.67 6.66
N PHE A 49 -8.10 4.66 7.40
CA PHE A 49 -6.75 4.54 6.87
C PHE A 49 -6.13 3.19 7.22
N VAL A 50 -5.31 2.71 6.30
CA VAL A 50 -4.59 1.45 6.39
C VAL A 50 -3.11 1.77 6.27
N TYR A 51 -2.33 1.28 7.22
CA TYR A 51 -0.88 1.43 7.21
C TYR A 51 -0.27 0.32 6.38
N VAL A 52 0.45 0.67 5.31
CA VAL A 52 0.98 -0.29 4.34
C VAL A 52 2.47 -0.06 4.16
N ARG A 53 3.26 -1.12 4.30
CA ARG A 53 4.66 -1.16 3.88
C ARG A 53 4.70 -1.39 2.38
N VAL A 54 5.24 -0.44 1.63
CA VAL A 54 5.37 -0.51 0.17
C VAL A 54 6.52 -1.45 -0.18
N GLU A 55 6.27 -2.41 -1.06
CA GLU A 55 7.25 -3.42 -1.49
C GLU A 55 7.57 -3.31 -2.98
N GLU A 56 6.59 -2.92 -3.80
CA GLU A 56 6.75 -2.63 -5.23
C GLU A 56 6.04 -1.31 -5.54
N ALA A 57 6.61 -0.46 -6.38
CA ALA A 57 6.01 0.81 -6.77
C ALA A 57 6.35 1.14 -8.24
N PRO A 58 5.47 1.89 -8.94
CA PRO A 58 5.82 2.50 -10.22
C PRO A 58 7.03 3.43 -10.08
N GLU A 59 7.67 3.78 -11.20
CA GLU A 59 8.84 4.67 -11.25
C GLU A 59 8.63 5.98 -10.45
N ALA A 60 7.46 6.59 -10.59
CA ALA A 60 7.09 7.82 -9.89
C ALA A 60 7.08 7.72 -8.35
N ALA A 61 7.07 6.49 -7.80
CA ALA A 61 7.11 6.21 -6.38
C ALA A 61 8.22 5.21 -5.98
N ALA A 62 9.14 4.87 -6.87
CA ALA A 62 10.19 3.87 -6.61
C ALA A 62 11.07 4.22 -5.40
N ALA A 63 11.34 5.52 -5.18
CA ALA A 63 12.11 6.01 -4.03
C ALA A 63 11.45 5.72 -2.66
N TYR A 64 10.19 5.30 -2.64
CA TYR A 64 9.43 5.02 -1.42
C TYR A 64 9.32 3.53 -1.10
N VAL A 65 9.85 2.64 -1.95
CA VAL A 65 9.89 1.19 -1.67
C VAL A 65 10.67 0.94 -0.36
N GLY A 66 10.12 0.08 0.50
CA GLY A 66 10.65 -0.24 1.83
C GLY A 66 10.10 0.64 2.96
N ASN A 67 9.51 1.80 2.64
CA ASN A 67 8.85 2.67 3.61
C ASN A 67 7.39 2.26 3.86
N SER A 68 6.78 2.84 4.90
CA SER A 68 5.38 2.58 5.25
C SER A 68 4.57 3.86 5.29
N PHE A 69 3.36 3.83 4.73
CA PHE A 69 2.48 5.00 4.56
C PHE A 69 1.03 4.67 4.89
N PHE A 70 0.23 5.72 5.11
CA PHE A 70 -1.22 5.61 5.22
C PHE A 70 -1.88 5.75 3.86
N PHE A 71 -2.75 4.79 3.56
CA PHE A 71 -3.65 4.84 2.41
C PHE A 71 -5.08 4.79 2.91
N ARG A 72 -6.01 5.39 2.17
CA ARG A 72 -7.43 5.19 2.49
C ARG A 72 -7.82 3.76 2.13
N ALA A 73 -8.65 3.13 2.94
CA ALA A 73 -9.12 1.78 2.67
C ALA A 73 -9.84 1.65 1.31
N GLU A 74 -10.48 2.73 0.84
CA GLU A 74 -11.16 2.79 -0.47
C GLU A 74 -10.20 2.80 -1.67
N ASP A 75 -8.97 3.29 -1.48
CA ASP A 75 -7.94 3.36 -2.52
C ASP A 75 -7.10 2.08 -2.59
N LEU A 76 -7.47 1.04 -1.83
CA LEU A 76 -6.77 -0.23 -1.75
C LEU A 76 -7.64 -1.39 -2.25
N SER A 77 -6.99 -2.36 -2.89
CA SER A 77 -7.60 -3.63 -3.29
C SER A 77 -6.77 -4.80 -2.79
N LYS A 78 -7.44 -5.85 -2.33
CA LYS A 78 -6.78 -7.08 -1.88
C LYS A 78 -6.15 -7.78 -3.07
N LEU A 79 -4.90 -8.21 -2.94
CA LEU A 79 -4.27 -9.07 -3.93
C LEU A 79 -4.64 -10.52 -3.62
N ALA A 80 -5.04 -11.26 -4.65
CA ALA A 80 -5.36 -12.68 -4.50
C ALA A 80 -4.10 -13.45 -4.06
N PRO A 81 -4.24 -14.50 -3.22
CA PRO A 81 -3.12 -15.38 -2.91
C PRO A 81 -2.49 -15.92 -4.22
N GLY A 82 -1.20 -15.70 -4.41
CA GLY A 82 -0.48 -16.10 -5.63
C GLY A 82 -0.45 -15.08 -6.77
N SER A 83 -1.18 -13.96 -6.68
CA SER A 83 -1.05 -12.85 -7.65
C SER A 83 0.18 -11.96 -7.38
N TRP A 84 0.95 -12.28 -6.34
CA TRP A 84 2.22 -11.67 -6.02
C TRP A 84 3.35 -12.64 -6.37
N ALA A 85 3.88 -12.54 -7.58
CA ALA A 85 5.22 -13.05 -7.84
C ALA A 85 6.19 -12.04 -7.23
N ALA A 86 6.80 -12.39 -6.10
CA ALA A 86 7.87 -11.58 -5.55
C ALA A 86 8.96 -11.53 -6.61
N SER A 87 9.23 -10.34 -7.14
CA SER A 87 10.47 -10.13 -7.88
C SER A 87 11.60 -10.43 -6.90
N ALA A 88 12.28 -11.55 -7.08
CA ALA A 88 13.44 -11.90 -6.27
C ALA A 88 14.39 -10.69 -6.29
N PRO A 89 15.00 -10.31 -5.15
CA PRO A 89 16.01 -9.27 -5.16
C PRO A 89 17.07 -9.71 -6.18
N GLY A 90 17.27 -8.88 -7.21
CA GLY A 90 18.14 -9.17 -8.34
C GLY A 90 19.47 -9.73 -7.86
N GLY A 91 19.79 -10.92 -8.35
CA GLY A 91 21.12 -11.49 -8.21
C GLY A 91 22.13 -10.48 -8.73
N VAL A 92 23.07 -10.12 -7.87
CA VAL A 92 24.29 -9.41 -8.24
C VAL A 92 25.00 -10.27 -9.28
N GLN A 93 25.16 -9.76 -10.50
CA GLN A 93 26.19 -10.21 -11.43
C GLN A 93 27.39 -9.28 -11.33
#